data_AF-A0A4U5VGQ7-F1
#
_entry.id   AF-A0A4U5VGQ7-F1
#
_cell.length_a   1.000
_cell.length_b   1.000
_cell.length_c   1.000
_cell.angle_alpha   90.00
_cell.angle_beta   90.00
_cell.angle_gamma   90.00
#
_symmetry.space_group_name_H-M   'P 1'
#
loop_
_entity.id
_entity.type
_entity.pdbx_description
1 polymer ?
#
loop_
_entity_poly.entity_id
_entity_poly.type
_entity_poly.pdbx_seq_one_letter_code
_entity_poly.pdbx_strand_id
1 'polypeptide(L)'
;MLAHSAGTSVEMSSVHTVLVFALVAAASVTPVYALEFCQSTDRDCHGHDKKTSPDAIRSRWNVNASNLMQDLDQFSVSCTKLIDAFPLDKVDGNFVRTVKNCIFSKSIPTPLKGPLRLAAVSKDVLEGILNLDMAVTQSEEFLHYASGGKLLPGSVPLAHRYGGHQFGYWAGQLGDGRAHSLGRYTDRSGDGRAVIRSSVREFLCSEAMHFLHVPTSRAASLIVSDEPVMRDQFYNGNVNTERVVNDTAHLIAQWMSVGFAHGVCNTDNFSLLSITIDYGPFGFMESYNPDFVPNTSDDEGRYSIGAQADIGLFNLEKLLTALSPVLTKKQQKEANVILKGYVHIYQMRFHQLFKAKLGLLGDEEADSYLIAFLLKASQ
;
A
#
# COMPACT_ATOMS: atom_id res chain seq x y z
N MET A 1 -48.17 49.94 -10.67
CA MET A 1 -47.01 50.86 -10.72
C MET A 1 -45.94 50.28 -9.81
N LEU A 2 -44.76 49.99 -10.38
CA LEU A 2 -43.40 50.15 -9.82
C LEU A 2 -43.15 49.62 -8.38
N ALA A 3 -42.37 48.55 -8.16
CA ALA A 3 -40.92 48.34 -8.38
C ALA A 3 -40.03 48.67 -7.17
N HIS A 4 -39.03 47.79 -6.97
CA HIS A 4 -37.73 47.94 -6.26
C HIS A 4 -37.70 47.72 -4.73
N SER A 5 -36.67 47.08 -4.13
CA SER A 5 -35.36 46.63 -4.62
C SER A 5 -34.80 45.46 -3.78
N ALA A 6 -33.95 44.67 -4.44
CA ALA A 6 -33.02 43.72 -3.84
C ALA A 6 -31.94 44.40 -2.99
N GLY A 7 -31.38 43.64 -2.03
CA GLY A 7 -30.20 43.97 -1.25
C GLY A 7 -29.50 42.68 -0.82
N THR A 8 -28.35 42.45 -1.43
CA THR A 8 -27.42 41.31 -1.35
C THR A 8 -26.70 41.21 0.01
N SER A 9 -26.49 39.99 0.50
CA SER A 9 -25.33 39.64 1.34
C SER A 9 -24.59 38.48 0.68
N VAL A 10 -23.41 38.81 0.14
CA VAL A 10 -22.42 37.88 -0.41
C VAL A 10 -21.74 37.19 0.77
N GLU A 11 -21.96 35.88 0.95
CA GLU A 11 -21.04 35.04 1.71
C GLU A 11 -20.14 34.29 0.74
N MET A 12 -18.87 34.66 0.80
CA MET A 12 -17.77 34.18 -0.02
C MET A 12 -17.20 32.94 0.68
N SER A 13 -17.75 31.74 0.41
CA SER A 13 -17.09 30.50 0.79
C SER A 13 -16.10 30.11 -0.32
N SER A 14 -14.82 30.27 -0.01
CA SER A 14 -13.71 29.87 -0.86
C SER A 14 -13.67 28.34 -0.97
N VAL A 15 -14.23 27.82 -2.05
CA VAL A 15 -14.14 26.41 -2.44
C VAL A 15 -12.85 26.20 -3.22
N HIS A 16 -11.86 25.54 -2.62
CA HIS A 16 -10.72 24.98 -3.35
C HIS A 16 -10.95 23.46 -3.43
N THR A 17 -11.29 22.97 -4.63
CA THR A 17 -11.61 21.57 -4.89
C THR A 17 -10.59 21.03 -5.88
N VAL A 18 -10.00 19.89 -5.56
CA VAL A 18 -8.86 19.29 -6.26
C VAL A 18 -9.13 17.79 -6.33
N LEU A 19 -9.43 17.27 -7.53
CA LEU A 19 -9.49 15.82 -7.81
C LEU A 19 -8.08 15.25 -7.75
N VAL A 20 -7.86 13.97 -7.44
CA VAL A 20 -6.50 13.47 -7.16
C VAL A 20 -6.28 12.05 -7.71
N PHE A 21 -5.51 11.89 -8.79
CA PHE A 21 -5.17 10.61 -9.43
C PHE A 21 -3.70 10.25 -9.22
N ALA A 22 -3.38 9.02 -8.86
CA ALA A 22 -1.98 8.60 -8.70
C ALA A 22 -1.65 7.41 -9.61
N LEU A 23 -0.59 7.53 -10.41
CA LEU A 23 0.08 6.35 -10.96
C LEU A 23 0.77 5.66 -9.77
N VAL A 24 0.69 4.34 -9.61
CA VAL A 24 1.18 3.62 -8.42
C VAL A 24 1.94 2.39 -8.91
N ALA A 25 3.15 2.17 -8.39
CA ALA A 25 3.94 0.98 -8.66
C ALA A 25 3.97 0.06 -7.43
N ALA A 26 4.07 -1.25 -7.62
CA ALA A 26 4.19 -2.24 -6.57
C ALA A 26 5.44 -3.08 -6.85
N ALA A 27 6.60 -2.61 -6.38
CA ALA A 27 7.84 -3.39 -6.42
C ALA A 27 7.97 -4.25 -5.16
N SER A 28 8.22 -5.55 -5.34
CA SER A 28 8.69 -6.41 -4.25
C SER A 28 10.17 -6.13 -4.01
N VAL A 29 10.50 -5.08 -3.26
CA VAL A 29 11.87 -4.85 -2.82
C VAL A 29 12.11 -5.70 -1.58
N THR A 30 12.90 -6.75 -1.73
CA THR A 30 13.42 -7.51 -0.58
C THR A 30 14.30 -6.56 0.25
N PRO A 31 14.02 -6.30 1.54
CA PRO A 31 15.02 -5.68 2.39
C PRO A 31 16.18 -6.67 2.52
N VAL A 32 17.31 -6.36 1.88
CA VAL A 32 18.58 -6.97 2.25
C VAL A 32 18.86 -6.50 3.67
N TYR A 33 18.73 -7.43 4.62
CA TYR A 33 19.20 -7.27 5.98
C TYR A 33 20.73 -7.13 5.93
N ALA A 34 21.20 -5.95 6.33
CA ALA A 34 22.54 -5.74 6.84
C ALA A 34 22.49 -4.48 7.71
N LEU A 35 21.88 -4.58 8.89
CA LEU A 35 22.43 -3.86 10.03
C LEU A 35 23.61 -4.73 10.50
N GLU A 36 24.71 -4.69 9.74
CA GLU A 36 25.99 -5.15 10.26
C GLU A 36 26.46 -4.07 11.24
N PHE A 37 26.08 -4.24 12.50
CA PHE A 37 26.82 -3.60 13.58
C PHE A 37 28.20 -4.23 13.61
N CYS A 38 29.23 -3.42 13.38
CA CYS A 38 30.63 -3.82 13.47
C CYS A 38 30.88 -4.48 14.82
N GLN A 39 30.98 -5.81 14.83
CA GLN A 39 31.40 -6.60 15.98
C GLN A 39 32.93 -6.55 16.03
N SER A 40 33.49 -5.56 16.72
CA SER A 40 34.85 -5.69 17.21
C SER A 40 34.96 -5.10 18.61
N THR A 41 35.29 -5.96 19.55
CA THR A 41 35.64 -5.61 20.94
C THR A 41 37.15 -5.54 21.16
N ASP A 42 37.96 -5.44 20.10
CA ASP A 42 39.41 -5.41 20.25
C ASP A 42 39.97 -4.01 20.57
N ARG A 43 40.60 -3.92 21.75
CA ARG A 43 41.61 -2.90 22.05
C ARG A 43 42.94 -3.39 21.49
N ASP A 44 43.23 -3.09 20.22
CA ASP A 44 44.60 -2.93 19.68
C ASP A 44 44.55 -2.88 18.14
N CYS A 45 44.28 -1.71 17.57
CA CYS A 45 44.54 -1.45 16.16
C CYS A 45 44.95 0.01 15.93
N HIS A 46 46.07 0.41 16.57
CA HIS A 46 46.92 1.49 16.08
C HIS A 46 48.07 0.88 15.28
N GLY A 47 47.99 0.97 13.95
CA GLY A 47 49.06 0.58 13.04
C GLY A 47 48.76 1.06 11.63
N HIS A 48 49.56 2.00 11.15
CA HIS A 48 49.48 2.65 9.86
C HIS A 48 49.15 1.72 8.68
N ASP A 49 48.17 2.11 7.85
CA ASP A 49 48.42 2.27 6.41
C ASP A 49 47.39 3.15 5.70
N LYS A 50 47.90 4.04 4.85
CA LYS A 50 47.13 4.99 4.03
C LYS A 50 46.27 4.23 3.02
N LYS A 51 44.95 4.37 3.08
CA LYS A 51 44.05 4.31 1.91
C LYS A 51 42.80 5.15 2.16
N THR A 52 42.51 5.97 1.16
CA THR A 52 41.43 6.96 1.04
C THR A 52 40.06 6.48 1.51
N SER A 53 39.44 7.24 2.41
CA SER A 53 38.01 7.15 2.77
C SER A 53 37.14 7.67 1.61
N PRO A 54 36.01 7.00 1.33
CA PRO A 54 34.86 7.66 0.74
C PRO A 54 33.58 7.31 1.52
N ASP A 55 33.43 7.80 2.76
CA ASP A 55 32.14 7.78 3.45
C ASP A 55 31.35 9.05 3.14
N ALA A 56 30.91 9.14 1.87
CA ALA A 56 29.71 9.87 1.53
C ALA A 56 28.56 8.87 1.55
N ILE A 57 27.47 9.18 2.27
CA ILE A 57 26.21 8.45 2.23
C ILE A 57 25.77 8.39 0.75
N ARG A 58 26.07 7.28 0.08
CA ARG A 58 25.63 7.02 -1.28
C ARG A 58 24.17 6.59 -1.21
N SER A 59 23.30 7.35 -1.89
CA SER A 59 21.93 6.90 -2.18
C SER A 59 21.98 5.47 -2.72
N ARG A 60 21.11 4.60 -2.21
CA ARG A 60 21.09 3.15 -2.52
C ARG A 60 20.82 2.81 -4.00
N TRP A 61 20.72 3.82 -4.86
CA TRP A 61 20.47 3.74 -6.29
C TRP A 61 21.52 4.55 -7.04
N ASN A 62 22.73 3.98 -7.20
CA ASN A 62 23.61 4.38 -8.32
C ASN A 62 23.06 3.72 -9.60
N VAL A 63 21.83 4.06 -9.97
CA VAL A 63 21.37 3.82 -11.34
C VAL A 63 22.18 4.81 -12.17
N ASN A 64 23.08 4.31 -13.02
CA ASN A 64 23.71 5.17 -14.02
C ASN A 64 22.56 5.84 -14.77
N ALA A 65 22.41 7.15 -14.61
CA ALA A 65 21.36 7.98 -15.20
C ALA A 65 21.26 7.84 -16.74
N SER A 66 22.21 7.15 -17.38
CA SER A 66 22.26 6.87 -18.81
C SER A 66 21.23 5.86 -19.34
N ASN A 67 20.51 5.12 -18.48
CA ASN A 67 19.61 4.03 -18.93
C ASN A 67 18.11 4.27 -18.68
N LEU A 68 17.73 5.42 -18.12
CA LEU A 68 16.31 5.74 -17.88
C LEU A 68 15.59 6.11 -19.20
N MET A 69 14.33 5.70 -19.31
CA MET A 69 13.48 6.09 -20.43
C MET A 69 13.11 7.57 -20.31
N GLN A 70 13.55 8.37 -21.28
CA GLN A 70 13.27 9.81 -21.36
C GLN A 70 12.00 10.14 -22.14
N ASP A 71 11.42 9.15 -22.80
CA ASP A 71 10.21 9.28 -23.61
C ASP A 71 9.20 8.22 -23.18
N LEU A 72 7.97 8.65 -22.92
CA LEU A 72 6.89 7.80 -22.45
C LEU A 72 6.45 6.78 -23.51
N ASP A 73 6.68 7.05 -24.80
CA ASP A 73 6.39 6.10 -25.88
C ASP A 73 7.28 4.84 -25.83
N GLN A 74 8.40 4.89 -25.10
CA GLN A 74 9.24 3.72 -24.82
C GLN A 74 8.66 2.83 -23.71
N PHE A 75 7.73 3.36 -22.92
CA PHE A 75 7.09 2.64 -21.83
C PHE A 75 5.90 1.83 -22.34
N SER A 76 5.86 0.55 -21.97
CA SER A 76 4.74 -0.33 -22.29
C SER A 76 4.40 -1.24 -21.12
N VAL A 77 3.16 -1.69 -21.10
CA VAL A 77 2.65 -2.65 -20.13
C VAL A 77 2.10 -3.87 -20.86
N SER A 78 1.90 -4.97 -20.15
CA SER A 78 1.27 -6.16 -20.72
C SER A 78 0.18 -6.71 -19.81
N CYS A 79 -0.98 -6.98 -20.39
CA CYS A 79 -2.08 -7.70 -19.74
C CYS A 79 -2.17 -9.18 -20.15
N THR A 80 -1.35 -9.62 -21.10
CA THR A 80 -1.45 -10.94 -21.75
C THR A 80 -1.52 -12.08 -20.74
N LYS A 81 -0.61 -12.10 -19.75
CA LYS A 81 -0.60 -13.16 -18.72
C LYS A 81 -1.88 -13.23 -17.88
N LEU A 82 -2.55 -12.10 -17.62
CA LEU A 82 -3.79 -12.08 -16.83
C LEU A 82 -4.98 -12.53 -17.68
N ILE A 83 -5.05 -12.03 -18.92
CA ILE A 83 -6.13 -12.32 -19.86
C ILE A 83 -6.09 -13.79 -20.29
N ASP A 84 -4.90 -14.35 -20.48
CA ASP A 84 -4.74 -15.76 -20.88
C ASP A 84 -5.02 -16.71 -19.70
N ALA A 85 -4.74 -16.30 -18.47
CA ALA A 85 -4.91 -17.13 -17.29
C ALA A 85 -6.35 -17.19 -16.78
N PHE A 86 -7.15 -16.13 -17.00
CA PHE A 86 -8.46 -16.00 -16.39
C PHE A 86 -9.55 -15.58 -17.38
N PRO A 87 -10.76 -16.15 -17.28
CA PRO A 87 -11.87 -15.76 -18.13
C PRO A 87 -12.21 -14.27 -17.91
N LEU A 88 -12.23 -13.54 -19.02
CA LEU A 88 -12.73 -12.17 -19.07
C LEU A 88 -14.25 -12.16 -19.19
N ASP A 89 -14.84 -11.17 -18.55
CA ASP A 89 -16.23 -10.82 -18.76
C ASP A 89 -16.49 -10.45 -20.22
N LYS A 90 -17.61 -10.93 -20.75
CA LYS A 90 -18.04 -10.67 -22.14
C LYS A 90 -18.91 -9.43 -22.26
N VAL A 91 -19.41 -8.90 -21.14
CA VAL A 91 -20.25 -7.71 -21.13
C VAL A 91 -19.35 -6.47 -21.10
N ASP A 92 -19.40 -5.70 -22.18
CA ASP A 92 -18.69 -4.43 -22.31
C ASP A 92 -19.44 -3.27 -21.65
N GLY A 93 -18.69 -2.27 -21.20
CA GLY A 93 -19.20 -1.02 -20.62
C GLY A 93 -18.92 -0.86 -19.13
N ASN A 94 -18.96 0.40 -18.68
CA ASN A 94 -18.69 0.78 -17.30
C ASN A 94 -20.00 1.07 -16.55
N PHE A 95 -20.55 0.05 -15.91
CA PHE A 95 -21.73 0.20 -15.06
C PHE A 95 -21.76 -0.87 -13.97
N VAL A 96 -22.45 -0.57 -12.88
CA VAL A 96 -22.53 -1.44 -11.70
C VAL A 96 -23.40 -2.66 -12.00
N ARG A 97 -22.86 -3.86 -11.78
CA ARG A 97 -23.61 -5.14 -11.85
C ARG A 97 -22.87 -6.26 -11.13
N THR A 98 -23.58 -7.35 -10.88
CA THR A 98 -22.97 -8.61 -10.47
C THR A 98 -22.25 -9.25 -11.66
N VAL A 99 -21.02 -9.73 -11.43
CA VAL A 99 -20.16 -10.36 -12.43
C VAL A 99 -20.10 -11.84 -12.10
N LYS A 100 -20.38 -12.72 -13.07
CA LYS A 100 -20.45 -14.16 -12.84
C LYS A 100 -19.40 -14.88 -13.66
N ASN A 101 -18.79 -15.92 -13.09
CA ASN A 101 -17.86 -16.85 -13.74
C ASN A 101 -16.59 -16.21 -14.34
N CYS A 102 -16.31 -14.95 -14.02
CA CYS A 102 -15.14 -14.20 -14.48
C CYS A 102 -14.50 -13.48 -13.29
N ILE A 103 -13.19 -13.22 -13.40
CA ILE A 103 -12.41 -12.51 -12.38
C ILE A 103 -12.17 -11.06 -12.77
N PHE A 104 -12.15 -10.77 -14.07
CA PHE A 104 -11.92 -9.43 -14.59
C PHE A 104 -13.00 -9.03 -15.57
N SER A 105 -13.38 -7.76 -15.53
CA SER A 105 -14.15 -7.08 -16.56
C SER A 105 -13.26 -6.03 -17.23
N LYS A 106 -13.33 -5.90 -18.55
CA LYS A 106 -12.71 -4.76 -19.24
C LYS A 106 -13.43 -3.49 -18.80
N SER A 107 -12.68 -2.49 -18.36
CA SER A 107 -13.26 -1.22 -17.91
C SER A 107 -12.32 -0.09 -18.25
N ILE A 108 -12.74 0.76 -19.20
CA ILE A 108 -11.92 1.88 -19.69
C ILE A 108 -11.95 3.01 -18.66
N PRO A 109 -10.81 3.59 -18.25
CA PRO A 109 -10.81 4.74 -17.35
C PRO A 109 -11.65 5.88 -17.92
N THR A 110 -12.39 6.56 -17.06
CA THR A 110 -13.07 7.80 -17.46
C THR A 110 -12.09 8.95 -17.31
N PRO A 111 -11.68 9.64 -18.40
CA PRO A 111 -10.72 10.73 -18.31
C PRO A 111 -11.26 11.88 -17.46
N LEU A 112 -10.37 12.52 -16.72
CA LEU A 112 -10.67 13.76 -16.02
C LEU A 112 -10.98 14.89 -17.00
N LYS A 113 -11.90 15.77 -16.63
CA LYS A 113 -12.17 17.00 -17.39
C LYS A 113 -11.48 18.20 -16.76
N GLY A 114 -11.35 19.25 -17.57
CA GLY A 114 -10.72 20.51 -17.15
C GLY A 114 -9.19 20.48 -17.25
N PRO A 115 -8.52 21.56 -16.81
CA PRO A 115 -7.07 21.64 -16.83
C PRO A 115 -6.46 20.64 -15.85
N LEU A 116 -5.53 19.81 -16.32
CA LEU A 116 -4.81 18.85 -15.50
C LEU A 116 -3.53 19.49 -14.95
N ARG A 117 -3.23 19.21 -13.68
CA ARG A 117 -1.98 19.64 -13.05
C ARG A 117 -1.35 18.49 -12.27
N LEU A 118 -0.03 18.36 -12.37
CA LEU A 118 0.73 17.46 -11.53
C LEU A 118 0.92 18.10 -10.15
N ALA A 119 0.38 17.47 -9.10
CA ALA A 119 0.52 17.92 -7.72
C ALA A 119 1.77 17.34 -7.03
N ALA A 120 2.10 16.08 -7.30
CA ALA A 120 3.27 15.42 -6.73
C ALA A 120 3.74 14.23 -7.58
N VAL A 121 5.00 13.84 -7.42
CA VAL A 121 5.60 12.64 -8.00
C VAL A 121 6.59 12.03 -7.02
N SER A 122 6.61 10.71 -6.92
CA SER A 122 7.67 9.96 -6.23
C SER A 122 8.78 9.62 -7.23
N LYS A 123 9.92 10.30 -7.06
CA LYS A 123 11.13 10.05 -7.86
C LYS A 123 11.59 8.60 -7.74
N ASP A 124 11.54 8.03 -6.54
CA ASP A 124 11.95 6.63 -6.28
C ASP A 124 11.10 5.63 -7.05
N VAL A 125 9.83 5.93 -7.25
CA VAL A 125 8.95 5.07 -8.05
C VAL A 125 9.21 5.24 -9.53
N LEU A 126 9.29 6.48 -10.02
CA LEU A 126 9.53 6.77 -11.44
C LEU A 126 10.87 6.19 -11.91
N GLU A 127 11.95 6.59 -11.26
CA GLU A 127 13.29 6.19 -11.69
C GLU A 127 13.65 4.78 -11.18
N GLY A 128 13.28 4.45 -9.94
CA GLY A 128 13.70 3.21 -9.28
C GLY A 128 12.82 1.99 -9.53
N ILE A 129 11.55 2.17 -9.92
CA ILE A 129 10.62 1.04 -10.19
C ILE A 129 10.20 1.00 -11.66
N LEU A 130 9.91 2.16 -12.26
CA LEU A 130 9.39 2.25 -13.61
C LEU A 130 10.47 2.53 -14.67
N ASN A 131 11.71 2.79 -14.24
CA ASN A 131 12.84 3.19 -15.09
C ASN A 131 12.51 4.37 -16.01
N LEU A 132 11.68 5.29 -15.52
CA LEU A 132 11.28 6.52 -16.20
C LEU A 132 12.10 7.68 -15.64
N ASP A 133 12.72 8.45 -16.52
CA ASP A 133 13.38 9.69 -16.14
C ASP A 133 12.34 10.70 -15.66
N MET A 134 12.65 11.46 -14.62
CA MET A 134 11.75 12.50 -14.10
C MET A 134 11.32 13.53 -15.15
N ALA A 135 12.09 13.73 -16.22
CA ALA A 135 11.73 14.61 -17.34
C ALA A 135 10.39 14.23 -18.00
N VAL A 136 10.00 12.95 -18.02
CA VAL A 136 8.73 12.51 -18.64
C VAL A 136 7.52 13.15 -17.96
N THR A 137 7.65 13.50 -16.69
CA THR A 137 6.57 14.09 -15.88
C THR A 137 6.18 15.51 -16.33
N GLN A 138 7.01 16.16 -17.15
CA GLN A 138 6.75 17.47 -17.72
C GLN A 138 5.92 17.42 -19.02
N SER A 139 5.64 16.22 -19.54
CA SER A 139 4.88 16.04 -20.76
C SER A 139 3.36 16.00 -20.52
N GLU A 140 2.60 16.58 -21.44
CA GLU A 140 1.14 16.42 -21.49
C GLU A 140 0.72 14.95 -21.60
N GLU A 141 1.55 14.13 -22.26
CA GLU A 141 1.28 12.70 -22.40
C GLU A 141 1.29 11.97 -21.07
N PHE A 142 2.24 12.31 -20.18
CA PHE A 142 2.29 11.75 -18.83
C PHE A 142 1.08 12.19 -18.00
N LEU A 143 0.69 13.46 -18.09
CA LEU A 143 -0.52 13.97 -17.42
C LEU A 143 -1.75 13.18 -17.84
N HIS A 144 -1.96 13.04 -19.16
CA HIS A 144 -3.09 12.28 -19.68
C HIS A 144 -3.01 10.79 -19.37
N TYR A 145 -1.83 10.18 -19.36
CA TYR A 145 -1.69 8.78 -18.95
C TYR A 145 -2.05 8.57 -17.48
N ALA A 146 -1.44 9.37 -16.59
CA ALA A 146 -1.65 9.27 -15.15
C ALA A 146 -3.09 9.65 -14.73
N SER A 147 -3.80 10.45 -15.54
CA SER A 147 -5.20 10.83 -15.34
C SER A 147 -6.22 9.95 -16.07
N GLY A 148 -5.79 8.87 -16.73
CA GLY A 148 -6.67 7.96 -17.47
C GLY A 148 -7.20 8.49 -18.82
N GLY A 149 -6.66 9.60 -19.33
CA GLY A 149 -6.95 10.17 -20.65
C GLY A 149 -6.17 9.58 -21.83
N LYS A 150 -5.01 8.97 -21.58
CA LYS A 150 -4.20 8.24 -22.59
C LYS A 150 -3.93 6.83 -22.06
N LEU A 151 -3.96 5.83 -22.94
CA LEU A 151 -3.50 4.47 -22.63
C LEU A 151 -2.19 4.22 -23.38
N LEU A 152 -1.18 3.71 -22.67
CA LEU A 152 0.09 3.36 -23.29
C LEU A 152 0.02 1.98 -23.98
N PRO A 153 0.94 1.69 -24.92
CA PRO A 153 0.95 0.43 -25.66
C PRO A 153 0.87 -0.81 -24.75
N GLY A 154 0.02 -1.76 -25.16
CA GLY A 154 -0.20 -3.02 -24.43
C GLY A 154 -1.14 -2.92 -23.22
N SER A 155 -1.66 -1.72 -22.92
CA SER A 155 -2.67 -1.55 -21.87
C SER A 155 -4.00 -2.20 -22.25
N VAL A 156 -4.54 -3.01 -21.33
CA VAL A 156 -5.93 -3.47 -21.37
C VAL A 156 -6.51 -3.19 -20.00
N PRO A 157 -7.24 -2.08 -19.81
CA PRO A 157 -7.79 -1.72 -18.51
C PRO A 157 -8.77 -2.77 -17.98
N LEU A 158 -8.44 -3.35 -16.82
CA LEU A 158 -9.24 -4.39 -16.15
C LEU A 158 -9.69 -3.91 -14.77
N ALA A 159 -10.94 -4.20 -14.42
CA ALA A 159 -11.47 -4.11 -13.07
C ALA A 159 -11.54 -5.52 -12.45
N HIS A 160 -10.94 -5.70 -11.27
CA HIS A 160 -10.93 -6.97 -10.55
C HIS A 160 -12.24 -7.17 -9.79
N ARG A 161 -12.82 -8.36 -9.90
CA ARG A 161 -13.95 -8.82 -9.08
C ARG A 161 -13.41 -9.60 -7.88
N TYR A 162 -13.73 -9.14 -6.67
CA TYR A 162 -13.45 -9.84 -5.42
C TYR A 162 -14.67 -9.79 -4.48
N GLY A 163 -14.55 -10.36 -3.30
CA GLY A 163 -15.54 -10.25 -2.23
C GLY A 163 -14.83 -10.22 -0.89
N GLY A 164 -15.54 -9.85 0.17
CA GLY A 164 -14.91 -9.68 1.47
C GLY A 164 -15.89 -9.65 2.63
N HIS A 165 -15.36 -9.82 3.84
CA HIS A 165 -16.07 -9.54 5.07
C HIS A 165 -15.80 -8.09 5.48
N GLN A 166 -16.84 -7.28 5.55
CA GLN A 166 -16.78 -5.90 6.02
C GLN A 166 -17.32 -5.85 7.45
N PHE A 167 -16.55 -5.27 8.37
CA PHE A 167 -16.89 -5.24 9.80
C PHE A 167 -17.25 -6.63 10.39
N GLY A 168 -16.63 -7.68 9.85
CA GLY A 168 -16.85 -9.08 10.29
C GLY A 168 -17.97 -9.83 9.55
N TYR A 169 -18.79 -9.15 8.75
CA TYR A 169 -19.91 -9.76 8.03
C TYR A 169 -19.60 -9.91 6.54
N TRP A 170 -20.04 -11.02 5.93
CA TRP A 170 -19.87 -11.23 4.49
C TRP A 170 -20.66 -10.22 3.67
N ALA A 171 -19.96 -9.40 2.88
CA ALA A 171 -20.55 -8.32 2.10
C ALA A 171 -20.95 -8.73 0.67
N GLY A 172 -20.75 -10.01 0.30
CA GLY A 172 -21.01 -10.48 -1.06
C GLY A 172 -19.93 -10.06 -2.05
N GLN A 173 -20.36 -9.76 -3.29
CA GLN A 173 -19.44 -9.35 -4.35
C GLN A 173 -19.11 -7.86 -4.24
N LEU A 174 -17.81 -7.57 -4.20
CA LEU A 174 -17.20 -6.26 -4.30
C LEU A 174 -16.43 -6.17 -5.64
N GLY A 175 -15.44 -5.30 -5.71
CA GLY A 175 -14.54 -5.18 -6.86
C GLY A 175 -13.84 -3.83 -6.90
N ASP A 176 -12.98 -3.67 -7.89
CA ASP A 176 -12.35 -2.39 -8.19
C ASP A 176 -13.41 -1.39 -8.73
N GLY A 177 -14.16 -0.74 -7.83
CA GLY A 177 -15.22 0.20 -8.19
C GLY A 177 -14.73 1.58 -8.65
N ARG A 178 -13.45 1.89 -8.41
CA ARG A 178 -12.79 3.17 -8.74
C ARG A 178 -11.30 3.01 -9.06
N ALA A 179 -10.92 1.82 -9.51
CA ALA A 179 -9.54 1.49 -9.85
C ALA A 179 -9.51 0.66 -11.12
N HIS A 180 -8.42 0.81 -11.88
CA HIS A 180 -8.20 0.04 -13.10
C HIS A 180 -6.78 -0.51 -13.08
N SER A 181 -6.63 -1.81 -13.31
CA SER A 181 -5.34 -2.39 -13.67
C SER A 181 -5.08 -2.10 -15.14
N LEU A 182 -4.15 -1.19 -15.46
CA LEU A 182 -3.83 -0.87 -16.86
C LEU A 182 -2.95 -1.94 -17.51
N GLY A 183 -2.21 -2.68 -16.71
CA GLY A 183 -1.33 -3.75 -17.15
C GLY A 183 -0.10 -3.85 -16.29
N ARG A 184 0.67 -4.90 -16.52
CA ARG A 184 1.89 -5.17 -15.78
C ARG A 184 3.09 -4.60 -16.55
N TYR A 185 3.78 -3.65 -15.96
CA TYR A 185 5.12 -3.26 -16.39
C TYR A 185 6.09 -4.42 -16.10
N THR A 186 7.14 -4.58 -16.91
CA THR A 186 8.22 -5.53 -16.64
C THR A 186 9.49 -4.87 -17.14
N ASP A 187 10.40 -4.56 -16.21
CA ASP A 187 11.73 -4.08 -16.58
C ASP A 187 12.49 -5.15 -17.39
N ARG A 188 13.46 -4.74 -18.21
CA ARG A 188 14.40 -5.63 -18.90
C ARG A 188 15.18 -6.52 -17.92
N SER A 189 15.25 -6.15 -16.63
CA SER A 189 15.82 -6.95 -15.53
C SER A 189 14.79 -7.78 -14.72
N GLY A 190 13.49 -7.60 -14.94
CA GLY A 190 12.44 -8.51 -14.47
C GLY A 190 11.66 -8.17 -13.18
N ASP A 191 12.02 -7.13 -12.42
CA ASP A 191 11.56 -7.01 -11.00
C ASP A 191 10.44 -6.00 -10.67
N GLY A 192 9.98 -5.17 -11.62
CA GLY A 192 8.94 -4.17 -11.36
C GLY A 192 7.52 -4.66 -11.69
N ARG A 193 6.55 -4.47 -10.78
CA ARG A 193 5.09 -4.60 -11.03
C ARG A 193 4.41 -3.29 -10.61
N ALA A 194 3.22 -2.95 -11.13
CA ALA A 194 2.53 -1.69 -10.82
C ALA A 194 1.00 -1.80 -11.00
N VAL A 195 0.20 -1.18 -10.12
CA VAL A 195 -1.28 -1.14 -10.17
C VAL A 195 -1.77 0.18 -9.55
N ILE A 196 -2.74 0.85 -10.18
CA ILE A 196 -3.17 2.26 -9.98
C ILE A 196 -4.27 2.41 -8.92
N ARG A 197 -4.11 3.34 -7.95
CA ARG A 197 -5.12 3.79 -6.95
C ARG A 197 -4.91 5.26 -6.53
N SER A 198 -5.85 5.89 -5.81
CA SER A 198 -6.07 7.35 -5.75
C SER A 198 -6.35 7.92 -4.34
N SER A 199 -5.47 8.81 -3.84
CA SER A 199 -5.73 10.19 -3.34
C SER A 199 -4.44 10.79 -2.71
N VAL A 200 -4.47 12.06 -2.25
CA VAL A 200 -3.37 12.71 -1.49
C VAL A 200 -2.95 11.86 -0.29
N ARG A 201 -3.93 11.34 0.46
CA ARG A 201 -3.67 10.57 1.69
C ARG A 201 -3.00 9.24 1.39
N GLU A 202 -3.39 8.60 0.29
CA GLU A 202 -2.78 7.36 -0.17
C GLU A 202 -1.34 7.59 -0.63
N PHE A 203 -1.08 8.63 -1.45
CA PHE A 203 0.28 8.96 -1.88
C PHE A 203 1.20 9.27 -0.69
N LEU A 204 0.75 10.15 0.22
CA LEU A 204 1.55 10.55 1.37
C LEU A 204 1.81 9.36 2.31
N CYS A 205 0.77 8.60 2.65
CA CYS A 205 0.91 7.52 3.62
C CYS A 205 1.67 6.32 3.04
N SER A 206 1.48 6.01 1.75
CA SER A 206 2.22 4.93 1.11
C SER A 206 3.72 5.22 1.07
N GLU A 207 4.10 6.46 0.74
CA GLU A 207 5.52 6.83 0.71
C GLU A 207 6.08 6.99 2.15
N ALA A 208 5.30 7.54 3.09
CA ALA A 208 5.70 7.60 4.50
C ALA A 208 5.96 6.20 5.08
N MET A 209 5.05 5.25 4.85
CA MET A 209 5.20 3.86 5.31
C MET A 209 6.43 3.20 4.66
N HIS A 210 6.71 3.50 3.39
CA HIS A 210 7.91 3.03 2.72
C HIS A 210 9.19 3.51 3.42
N PHE A 211 9.28 4.81 3.72
CA PHE A 211 10.43 5.38 4.44
C PHE A 211 10.50 4.99 5.92
N LEU A 212 9.37 4.62 6.53
CA LEU A 212 9.31 3.95 7.83
C LEU A 212 9.69 2.46 7.76
N HIS A 213 10.02 1.93 6.58
CA HIS A 213 10.35 0.54 6.34
C HIS A 213 9.21 -0.44 6.70
N VAL A 214 7.98 0.04 6.64
CA VAL A 214 6.78 -0.80 6.71
C VAL A 214 6.42 -1.21 5.28
N PRO A 215 6.26 -2.52 4.98
CA PRO A 215 5.82 -2.96 3.67
C PRO A 215 4.51 -2.25 3.28
N THR A 216 4.47 -1.65 2.08
CA THR A 216 3.34 -0.86 1.58
C THR A 216 3.29 -0.83 0.06
N SER A 217 2.11 -0.56 -0.53
CA SER A 217 2.00 -0.08 -1.91
C SER A 217 2.85 1.18 -2.11
N ARG A 218 3.23 1.51 -3.36
CA ARG A 218 4.05 2.70 -3.66
C ARG A 218 3.36 3.62 -4.65
N ALA A 219 3.29 4.90 -4.37
CA ALA A 219 2.61 5.86 -5.24
C ALA A 219 3.60 6.66 -6.09
N ALA A 220 3.44 6.58 -7.40
CA ALA A 220 4.30 7.18 -8.41
C ALA A 220 3.99 8.66 -8.67
N SER A 221 2.71 9.03 -8.82
CA SER A 221 2.34 10.42 -9.12
C SER A 221 1.07 10.83 -8.41
N LEU A 222 0.71 12.12 -8.50
CA LEU A 222 -0.49 12.70 -7.95
C LEU A 222 -0.97 13.81 -8.90
N ILE A 223 -2.13 13.67 -9.53
CA ILE A 223 -2.66 14.51 -10.61
C ILE A 223 -3.97 15.12 -10.16
N VAL A 224 -4.16 16.40 -10.45
CA VAL A 224 -5.34 17.12 -9.99
C VAL A 224 -6.14 17.83 -11.07
N SER A 225 -7.46 17.90 -10.88
CA SER A 225 -8.42 18.62 -11.74
C SER A 225 -9.53 19.31 -10.93
N ASP A 226 -10.28 20.21 -11.57
CA ASP A 226 -11.31 21.04 -10.94
C ASP A 226 -12.70 20.35 -10.82
N GLU A 227 -12.83 19.05 -11.10
CA GLU A 227 -14.12 18.32 -11.02
C GLU A 227 -14.48 17.90 -9.58
N PRO A 228 -15.73 18.11 -9.10
CA PRO A 228 -16.18 17.70 -7.77
C PRO A 228 -16.48 16.19 -7.71
N VAL A 229 -15.87 15.48 -6.75
CA VAL A 229 -16.04 14.01 -6.55
C VAL A 229 -16.10 13.67 -5.04
N MET A 230 -16.86 12.63 -4.66
CA MET A 230 -17.09 12.20 -3.27
C MET A 230 -16.60 10.74 -2.98
N ARG A 231 -15.81 10.55 -1.90
CA ARG A 231 -15.36 9.32 -1.13
C ARG A 231 -14.48 8.25 -1.83
N ASP A 232 -13.64 7.36 -1.23
CA ASP A 232 -12.87 7.09 0.04
C ASP A 232 -12.50 5.58 0.06
N GLN A 233 -11.29 5.03 0.33
CA GLN A 233 -9.97 4.93 -0.36
C GLN A 233 -9.51 3.42 -0.37
N PHE A 234 -8.31 2.97 -0.85
CA PHE A 234 -7.99 1.54 -1.25
C PHE A 234 -6.52 0.94 -1.20
N TYR A 235 -6.37 -0.42 -1.26
CA TYR A 235 -5.21 -1.42 -1.17
C TYR A 235 -3.93 -1.39 -2.09
N ASN A 236 -2.75 -2.08 -1.90
CA ASN A 236 -2.30 -3.48 -2.38
C ASN A 236 -0.76 -3.98 -2.15
N GLY A 237 -0.37 -5.28 -2.42
CA GLY A 237 0.84 -6.16 -2.08
C GLY A 237 2.00 -6.67 -3.07
N ASN A 238 3.01 -7.53 -2.64
CA ASN A 238 3.56 -8.85 -3.26
C ASN A 238 4.62 -9.79 -2.49
N VAL A 239 4.57 -11.16 -2.63
CA VAL A 239 5.03 -12.28 -1.70
C VAL A 239 5.93 -13.44 -2.26
N ASN A 240 6.49 -14.32 -1.38
CA ASN A 240 7.10 -15.66 -1.65
C ASN A 240 6.70 -16.76 -0.61
N THR A 241 7.03 -18.05 -0.79
CA THR A 241 6.40 -19.25 -0.16
C THR A 241 6.44 -19.37 1.38
N GLU A 242 5.30 -19.81 1.96
CA GLU A 242 4.94 -19.92 3.40
C GLU A 242 5.05 -18.62 4.22
N ARG A 243 4.70 -17.51 3.59
CA ARG A 243 4.82 -16.18 4.19
C ARG A 243 3.55 -15.57 4.76
N VAL A 244 2.37 -15.80 4.19
CA VAL A 244 1.21 -14.91 4.46
C VAL A 244 0.85 -14.79 5.94
N VAL A 245 0.93 -15.87 6.73
CA VAL A 245 0.68 -15.80 8.18
C VAL A 245 1.80 -15.04 8.90
N ASN A 246 3.05 -15.38 8.57
CA ASN A 246 4.24 -14.77 9.18
C ASN A 246 4.37 -13.28 8.83
N ASP A 247 4.31 -12.95 7.54
CA ASP A 247 4.42 -11.60 7.03
C ASP A 247 3.24 -10.74 7.49
N THR A 248 2.01 -11.28 7.61
CA THR A 248 0.86 -10.53 8.14
C THR A 248 1.06 -10.22 9.63
N ALA A 249 1.53 -11.20 10.42
CA ALA A 249 1.88 -10.97 11.81
C ALA A 249 2.98 -9.91 11.95
N HIS A 250 4.00 -9.96 11.08
CA HIS A 250 5.08 -8.99 11.07
C HIS A 250 4.61 -7.59 10.66
N LEU A 251 3.77 -7.49 9.63
CA LEU A 251 3.17 -6.24 9.16
C LEU A 251 2.40 -5.55 10.29
N ILE A 252 1.52 -6.30 10.97
CA ILE A 252 0.73 -5.74 12.06
C ILE A 252 1.62 -5.35 13.25
N ALA A 253 2.62 -6.16 13.58
CA ALA A 253 3.61 -5.77 14.59
C ALA A 253 4.34 -4.47 14.22
N GLN A 254 4.65 -4.26 12.94
CA GLN A 254 5.22 -3.01 12.44
C GLN A 254 4.25 -1.84 12.58
N TRP A 255 2.97 -2.01 12.21
CA TRP A 255 1.93 -0.98 12.43
C TRP A 255 1.88 -0.55 13.88
N MET A 256 1.82 -1.52 14.80
CA MET A 256 1.80 -1.26 16.24
C MET A 256 3.06 -0.52 16.71
N SER A 257 4.23 -0.88 16.19
CA SER A 257 5.50 -0.26 16.57
C SER A 257 5.63 1.22 16.18
N VAL A 258 4.88 1.65 15.16
CA VAL A 258 4.87 3.05 14.68
C VAL A 258 3.60 3.79 15.07
N GLY A 259 2.71 3.18 15.86
CA GLY A 259 1.45 3.78 16.28
C GLY A 259 0.44 3.95 15.14
N PHE A 260 0.51 3.13 14.09
CA PHE A 260 -0.40 3.18 12.94
C PHE A 260 -1.66 2.35 13.19
N ALA A 261 -2.82 3.00 13.08
CA ALA A 261 -4.11 2.35 13.00
C ALA A 261 -4.68 2.49 11.59
N HIS A 262 -5.00 1.39 10.95
CA HIS A 262 -5.48 1.34 9.57
C HIS A 262 -6.94 1.85 9.42
N GLY A 263 -7.77 1.62 10.44
CA GLY A 263 -9.16 2.11 10.51
C GLY A 263 -10.20 1.33 9.71
N VAL A 264 -9.79 0.50 8.75
CA VAL A 264 -10.69 -0.40 8.02
C VAL A 264 -9.95 -1.70 7.76
N CYS A 265 -10.01 -2.67 8.66
CA CYS A 265 -9.33 -3.96 8.50
C CYS A 265 -10.31 -5.06 8.03
N ASN A 266 -11.12 -4.78 7.00
CA ASN A 266 -11.95 -5.80 6.32
C ASN A 266 -11.07 -6.94 5.72
N THR A 267 -11.64 -7.99 5.14
CA THR A 267 -10.80 -9.04 4.49
C THR A 267 -10.34 -8.65 3.09
N ASP A 268 -11.14 -7.88 2.34
CA ASP A 268 -10.65 -7.21 1.13
C ASP A 268 -9.52 -6.24 1.49
N ASN A 269 -9.57 -5.72 2.74
CA ASN A 269 -8.49 -5.14 3.58
C ASN A 269 -7.04 -5.58 3.36
N PHE A 270 -6.89 -6.88 3.06
CA PHE A 270 -5.76 -7.65 3.51
C PHE A 270 -5.02 -8.24 2.32
N SER A 271 -3.75 -7.89 2.26
CA SER A 271 -2.91 -8.24 1.14
C SER A 271 -2.51 -9.69 1.35
N LEU A 272 -2.69 -10.55 0.34
CA LEU A 272 -2.07 -11.90 0.35
C LEU A 272 -0.54 -11.86 0.48
N LEU A 273 -0.02 -10.65 0.40
CA LEU A 273 1.35 -10.34 0.23
C LEU A 273 1.87 -9.50 1.40
N SER A 274 0.99 -9.26 2.37
CA SER A 274 1.29 -8.68 3.66
C SER A 274 2.03 -7.35 3.58
N ILE A 275 1.49 -6.46 2.74
CA ILE A 275 1.88 -5.06 2.75
C ILE A 275 0.67 -4.20 3.13
N THR A 276 0.91 -2.94 3.47
CA THR A 276 -0.10 -1.94 3.87
C THR A 276 -0.74 -1.29 2.66
N ILE A 277 -2.06 -1.24 2.72
CA ILE A 277 -2.92 -1.19 1.57
C ILE A 277 -4.23 -0.54 2.04
N ASP A 278 -4.86 0.39 1.33
CA ASP A 278 -6.17 0.96 1.73
C ASP A 278 -6.08 1.98 2.82
N TYR A 279 -5.38 3.02 2.41
CA TYR A 279 -5.29 4.27 3.12
C TYR A 279 -6.62 5.05 3.02
N GLY A 280 -7.69 4.49 3.58
CA GLY A 280 -8.95 5.13 3.95
C GLY A 280 -8.80 5.87 5.27
N PRO A 281 -9.71 5.77 6.23
CA PRO A 281 -9.64 6.48 7.51
C PRO A 281 -8.56 5.91 8.47
N PHE A 282 -7.30 5.87 8.03
CA PHE A 282 -6.15 5.56 8.89
C PHE A 282 -5.79 6.74 9.79
N GLY A 283 -5.05 6.46 10.86
CA GLY A 283 -4.45 7.47 11.73
C GLY A 283 -3.16 6.99 12.37
N PHE A 284 -2.24 7.92 12.60
CA PHE A 284 -1.10 7.71 13.50
C PHE A 284 -1.48 8.25 14.87
N MET A 285 -1.26 7.45 15.89
CA MET A 285 -1.56 7.77 17.27
C MET A 285 -0.59 8.82 17.80
N GLU A 286 -1.11 9.95 18.27
CA GLU A 286 -0.29 11.04 18.86
C GLU A 286 0.18 10.69 20.28
N SER A 287 -0.75 10.22 21.12
CA SER A 287 -0.51 9.72 22.48
C SER A 287 -0.98 8.28 22.59
N TYR A 288 -0.25 7.43 23.31
CA TYR A 288 -0.57 6.00 23.38
C TYR A 288 -1.97 5.77 23.96
N ASN A 289 -2.84 5.18 23.15
CA ASN A 289 -4.21 4.80 23.49
C ASN A 289 -4.56 3.50 22.74
N PRO A 290 -4.67 2.35 23.42
CA PRO A 290 -5.01 1.08 22.77
C PRO A 290 -6.42 1.08 22.14
N ASP A 291 -7.30 1.96 22.59
CA ASP A 291 -8.67 2.12 22.10
C ASP A 291 -8.77 3.18 20.99
N PHE A 292 -7.63 3.67 20.46
CA PHE A 292 -7.62 4.64 19.37
C PHE A 292 -8.26 4.06 18.10
N VAL A 293 -9.35 4.70 17.65
CA VAL A 293 -10.08 4.37 16.43
C VAL A 293 -10.02 5.57 15.48
N PRO A 294 -9.28 5.49 14.37
CA PRO A 294 -9.19 6.61 13.42
C PRO A 294 -10.41 6.73 12.51
N ASN A 295 -11.22 5.67 12.41
CA ASN A 295 -12.40 5.63 11.57
C ASN A 295 -13.65 6.05 12.33
N THR A 296 -14.18 7.23 11.99
CA THR A 296 -15.40 7.78 12.60
C THR A 296 -16.67 6.99 12.30
N SER A 297 -16.61 6.00 11.40
CA SER A 297 -17.71 5.07 11.12
C SER A 297 -17.57 3.72 11.83
N ASP A 298 -16.51 3.52 12.61
CA ASP A 298 -16.29 2.33 13.44
C ASP A 298 -16.70 2.59 14.89
N ASP A 299 -18.01 2.73 15.11
CA ASP A 299 -18.59 3.08 16.42
C ASP A 299 -18.30 2.01 17.51
N GLU A 300 -18.09 0.75 17.10
CA GLU A 300 -17.78 -0.36 17.99
C GLU A 300 -16.27 -0.52 18.26
N GLY A 301 -15.42 0.28 17.59
CA GLY A 301 -13.97 0.21 17.71
C GLY A 301 -13.37 -1.13 17.29
N ARG A 302 -14.01 -1.82 16.33
CA ARG A 302 -13.58 -3.11 15.80
C ARG A 302 -12.15 -3.06 15.25
N TYR A 303 -11.78 -1.93 14.67
CA TYR A 303 -10.48 -1.67 14.05
C TYR A 303 -9.63 -0.68 14.86
N SER A 304 -9.87 -0.60 16.17
CA SER A 304 -8.98 0.09 17.10
C SER A 304 -7.54 -0.44 17.00
N ILE A 305 -6.57 0.41 17.35
CA ILE A 305 -5.15 0.03 17.28
C ILE A 305 -4.86 -1.25 18.08
N GLY A 306 -5.44 -1.40 19.27
CA GLY A 306 -5.30 -2.59 20.12
C GLY A 306 -5.92 -3.86 19.51
N ALA A 307 -6.95 -3.73 18.68
CA ALA A 307 -7.64 -4.86 18.06
C ALA A 307 -6.98 -5.37 16.77
N GLN A 308 -6.06 -4.61 16.15
CA GLN A 308 -5.53 -4.95 14.82
C GLN A 308 -4.88 -6.35 14.75
N ALA A 309 -4.22 -6.80 15.83
CA ALA A 309 -3.61 -8.13 15.90
C ALA A 309 -4.65 -9.25 15.81
N ASP A 310 -5.75 -9.13 16.57
CA ASP A 310 -6.84 -10.12 16.57
C ASP A 310 -7.61 -10.09 15.24
N ILE A 311 -7.80 -8.90 14.67
CA ILE A 311 -8.41 -8.76 13.34
C ILE A 311 -7.53 -9.40 12.25
N GLY A 312 -6.21 -9.30 12.35
CA GLY A 312 -5.30 -10.01 11.46
C GLY A 312 -5.48 -11.52 11.48
N LEU A 313 -5.61 -12.11 12.69
CA LEU A 313 -5.92 -13.52 12.84
C LEU A 313 -7.26 -13.89 12.22
N PHE A 314 -8.32 -13.11 12.53
CA PHE A 314 -9.65 -13.30 11.96
C PHE A 314 -9.63 -13.29 10.42
N ASN A 315 -8.88 -12.37 9.81
CA ASN A 315 -8.79 -12.28 8.35
C ASN A 315 -8.06 -13.49 7.74
N LEU A 316 -7.01 -13.99 8.40
CA LEU A 316 -6.31 -15.21 7.99
C LEU A 316 -7.19 -16.46 8.15
N GLU A 317 -8.05 -16.53 9.17
CA GLU A 317 -9.06 -17.59 9.31
C GLU A 317 -10.09 -17.56 8.16
N LYS A 318 -10.54 -16.37 7.75
CA LYS A 318 -11.41 -16.21 6.58
C LYS A 318 -10.71 -16.62 5.29
N LEU A 319 -9.43 -16.28 5.14
CA LEU A 319 -8.63 -16.74 4.00
C LEU A 319 -8.54 -18.27 3.96
N LEU A 320 -8.24 -18.92 5.09
CA LEU A 320 -8.19 -20.38 5.16
C LEU A 320 -9.56 -21.00 4.83
N THR A 321 -10.64 -20.40 5.30
CA THR A 321 -12.01 -20.82 4.96
C THR A 321 -12.25 -20.77 3.45
N ALA A 322 -11.83 -19.68 2.79
CA ALA A 322 -11.97 -19.50 1.35
C ALA A 322 -11.10 -20.47 0.52
N LEU A 323 -9.91 -20.82 1.02
CA LEU A 323 -8.99 -21.76 0.37
C LEU A 323 -9.37 -23.23 0.61
N SER A 324 -10.08 -23.54 1.69
CA SER A 324 -10.38 -24.91 2.10
C SER A 324 -10.95 -25.82 0.99
N PRO A 325 -11.85 -25.36 0.09
CA PRO A 325 -12.37 -26.19 -1.00
C PRO A 325 -11.33 -26.66 -2.02
N VAL A 326 -10.21 -25.93 -2.17
CA VAL A 326 -9.13 -26.28 -3.12
C VAL A 326 -7.94 -26.98 -2.45
N LEU A 327 -7.97 -27.14 -1.13
CA LEU A 327 -6.93 -27.81 -0.35
C LEU A 327 -7.33 -29.26 -0.03
N THR A 328 -6.37 -30.17 -0.10
CA THR A 328 -6.53 -31.55 0.40
C THR A 328 -6.74 -31.58 1.92
N LYS A 329 -7.28 -32.68 2.46
CA LYS A 329 -7.44 -32.84 3.92
C LYS A 329 -6.12 -32.75 4.69
N LYS A 330 -5.00 -33.17 4.08
CA LYS A 330 -3.66 -33.01 4.65
C LYS A 330 -3.26 -31.53 4.72
N GLN A 331 -3.39 -30.82 3.60
CA GLN A 331 -3.09 -29.38 3.51
C GLN A 331 -3.98 -28.54 4.44
N GLN A 332 -5.26 -28.88 4.59
CA GLN A 332 -6.14 -28.22 5.55
C GLN A 332 -5.61 -28.36 6.99
N LYS A 333 -5.14 -29.54 7.38
CA LYS A 333 -4.55 -29.77 8.71
C LYS A 333 -3.26 -28.97 8.89
N GLU A 334 -2.37 -28.99 7.89
CA GLU A 334 -1.12 -28.22 7.89
C GLU A 334 -1.38 -26.72 7.99
N ALA A 335 -2.30 -26.18 7.19
CA ALA A 335 -2.67 -24.77 7.23
C ALA A 335 -3.25 -24.33 8.58
N ASN A 336 -4.02 -25.19 9.25
CA ASN A 336 -4.49 -24.94 10.61
C ASN A 336 -3.35 -24.90 11.64
N VAL A 337 -2.33 -25.74 11.49
CA VAL A 337 -1.13 -25.72 12.35
C VAL A 337 -0.34 -24.43 12.14
N ILE A 338 -0.15 -24.02 10.88
CA ILE A 338 0.54 -22.76 10.54
C ILE A 338 -0.23 -21.57 11.14
N LEU A 339 -1.55 -21.53 10.98
CA LEU A 339 -2.40 -20.44 11.48
C LEU A 339 -2.34 -20.29 13.01
N LYS A 340 -2.28 -21.41 13.75
CA LYS A 340 -2.09 -21.40 15.22
C LYS A 340 -0.78 -20.74 15.65
N GLY A 341 0.24 -20.73 14.79
CA GLY A 341 1.52 -20.06 15.05
C GLY A 341 1.45 -18.53 15.00
N TYR A 342 0.39 -17.96 14.42
CA TYR A 342 0.24 -16.51 14.20
C TYR A 342 0.50 -15.67 15.47
N VAL A 343 -0.16 -16.01 16.58
CA VAL A 343 -0.09 -15.26 17.84
C VAL A 343 1.34 -15.19 18.35
N HIS A 344 2.05 -16.32 18.31
CA HIS A 344 3.43 -16.40 18.75
C HIS A 344 4.37 -15.57 17.85
N ILE A 345 4.19 -15.66 16.53
CA ILE A 345 4.99 -14.89 15.55
C ILE A 345 4.77 -13.38 15.75
N TYR A 346 3.52 -12.95 15.91
CA TYR A 346 3.17 -11.55 16.17
C TYR A 346 3.84 -11.04 17.45
N GLN A 347 3.68 -11.76 18.56
CA GLN A 347 4.26 -11.37 19.86
C GLN A 347 5.79 -11.30 19.81
N MET A 348 6.43 -12.30 19.20
CA MET A 348 7.87 -12.32 19.00
C MET A 348 8.32 -11.08 18.22
N ARG A 349 7.69 -10.77 17.09
CA ARG A 349 8.07 -9.62 16.26
C ARG A 349 7.77 -8.29 16.93
N PHE A 350 6.64 -8.18 17.62
CA PHE A 350 6.29 -7.01 18.41
C PHE A 350 7.37 -6.72 19.46
N HIS A 351 7.75 -7.72 20.26
CA HIS A 351 8.83 -7.57 21.24
C HIS A 351 10.15 -7.18 20.58
N GLN A 352 10.55 -7.84 19.49
CA GLN A 352 11.78 -7.47 18.77
C GLN A 352 11.79 -5.99 18.34
N LEU A 353 10.68 -5.48 17.80
CA LEU A 353 10.57 -4.10 17.37
C LEU A 353 10.64 -3.12 18.55
N PHE A 354 9.94 -3.40 19.66
CA PHE A 354 9.96 -2.52 20.83
C PHE A 354 11.29 -2.58 21.59
N LYS A 355 11.95 -3.74 21.67
CA LYS A 355 13.32 -3.86 22.20
C LYS A 355 14.30 -3.01 21.40
N ALA A 356 14.22 -3.09 20.07
CA ALA A 356 15.04 -2.27 19.19
C ALA A 356 14.79 -0.77 19.40
N LYS A 357 13.53 -0.34 19.58
CA LYS A 357 13.18 1.06 19.88
C LYS A 357 13.72 1.54 21.23
N LEU A 358 13.81 0.65 22.21
CA LEU A 358 14.34 0.94 23.55
C LEU A 358 15.86 0.80 23.65
N GLY A 359 16.52 0.31 22.59
CA GLY A 359 17.97 0.05 22.60
C GLY A 359 18.37 -1.12 23.51
N LEU A 360 17.45 -2.03 23.81
CA LEU A 360 17.72 -3.21 24.65
C LEU A 360 18.52 -4.24 23.84
N LEU A 361 19.69 -4.62 24.35
CA LEU A 361 20.60 -5.61 23.76
C LEU A 361 20.53 -6.91 24.56
N GLY A 362 20.38 -8.06 23.89
CA GLY A 362 20.27 -9.38 24.53
C GLY A 362 18.82 -9.88 24.60
N ASP A 363 18.58 -11.02 25.26
CA ASP A 363 17.25 -11.63 25.47
C ASP A 363 17.00 -11.89 26.95
N GLU A 364 16.69 -10.83 27.69
CA GLU A 364 16.33 -10.93 29.10
C GLU A 364 14.81 -11.07 29.26
N GLU A 365 14.38 -12.01 30.13
CA GLU A 365 12.95 -12.26 30.39
C GLU A 365 12.23 -11.00 30.94
N ALA A 366 12.98 -10.12 31.61
CA ALA A 366 12.50 -8.84 32.14
C ALA A 366 12.11 -7.83 31.05
N ASP A 367 12.62 -7.94 29.81
CA ASP A 367 12.35 -7.00 28.71
C ASP A 367 10.86 -6.91 28.39
N SER A 368 10.16 -8.05 28.43
CA SER A 368 8.71 -8.11 28.15
C SER A 368 7.90 -7.33 29.19
N TYR A 369 8.31 -7.40 30.46
CA TYR A 369 7.69 -6.63 31.54
C TYR A 369 7.96 -5.14 31.38
N LEU A 370 9.17 -4.76 31.01
CA LEU A 370 9.53 -3.36 30.78
C LEU A 370 8.71 -2.75 29.64
N ILE A 371 8.58 -3.45 28.51
CA ILE A 371 7.76 -3.00 27.38
C ILE A 371 6.31 -2.83 27.80
N ALA A 372 5.73 -3.83 28.46
CA ALA A 372 4.35 -3.76 28.94
C ALA A 372 4.13 -2.62 29.95
N PHE A 373 5.09 -2.42 30.85
CA PHE A 373 5.05 -1.33 31.84
C PHE A 373 5.09 0.04 31.16
N LEU A 374 5.99 0.26 30.20
CA LEU A 374 6.12 1.55 29.50
C LEU A 374 4.87 1.88 28.68
N LEU A 375 4.30 0.89 27.98
CA LEU A 375 3.04 1.07 27.26
C LEU A 375 1.92 1.46 28.24
N LYS A 376 1.79 0.75 29.36
CA LYS A 376 0.78 1.07 30.38
C LYS A 376 0.99 2.43 31.03
N ALA A 377 2.24 2.84 31.25
CA ALA A 377 2.58 4.15 31.81
C ALA A 377 2.38 5.31 30.81
N SER A 378 2.22 4.99 29.52
CA SER A 378 1.96 5.96 28.45
C SER A 378 0.47 6.14 28.13
N GLN A 379 -0.40 5.31 28.73
CA GLN A 379 -1.87 5.49 28.75
C GLN A 379 -2.23 6.52 29.81
#